data_AF-A0A6U3GG88-F1
#
_entry.id   AF-A0A6U3GG88-F1
#
_cell.length_a   1.000
_cell.length_b   1.000
_cell.length_c   1.000
_cell.angle_alpha   90.00
_cell.angle_beta   90.00
_cell.angle_gamma   90.00
#
_symmetry.space_group_name_H-M   'P 1'
#
loop_
_entity.id
_entity.type
_entity.pdbx_description
1 polymer ?
#
loop_
_entity_poly.entity_id
_entity_poly.type
_entity_poly.pdbx_seq_one_letter_code
_entity_poly.pdbx_strand_id
1 'polypeptide(L)'
;ATTAAGSEATTAADNSSAGPPASSTSSFSPLDPSTPPFSSRALQGWLLLCCQLPNGGLQDKPGKGRDHYHTCYCLSGLSTAQHWGRDGLVGPEENLLERTNPLVNVTEERYLKWMAMVAAAGSERES
;
A
#
# COMPACT_ATOMS: atom_id res chain seq x y z
N ALA A 1 58.88 30.57 -33.92
CA ALA A 1 59.47 29.35 -34.51
C ALA A 1 58.72 28.16 -33.93
N THR A 2 58.11 27.33 -34.80
CA THR A 2 58.03 25.84 -34.75
C THR A 2 57.79 25.15 -33.40
N THR A 3 56.86 24.20 -33.16
CA THR A 3 56.04 23.26 -33.97
C THR A 3 54.76 22.90 -33.16
N ALA A 4 53.65 22.34 -33.67
CA ALA A 4 53.07 22.10 -35.00
C ALA A 4 51.58 21.66 -34.81
N ALA A 5 50.87 21.26 -35.87
CA ALA A 5 49.52 20.67 -35.79
C ALA A 5 49.50 19.23 -36.37
N GLY A 6 48.60 18.37 -35.86
CA GLY A 6 48.37 16.99 -36.33
C GLY A 6 47.06 16.44 -35.76
N SER A 7 46.35 15.61 -36.52
CA SER A 7 44.94 15.24 -36.27
C SER A 7 44.69 13.73 -36.37
N GLU A 8 43.53 13.31 -35.86
CA GLU A 8 42.67 12.18 -36.27
C GLU A 8 42.47 10.94 -35.36
N ALA A 9 41.22 10.46 -35.41
CA ALA A 9 40.70 9.10 -35.23
C ALA A 9 40.54 8.46 -33.81
N THR A 10 39.33 8.63 -33.27
CA THR A 10 38.36 7.56 -32.93
C THR A 10 38.83 6.24 -32.27
N THR A 11 38.33 5.99 -31.05
CA THR A 11 37.71 4.70 -30.67
C THR A 11 36.43 4.95 -29.87
N ALA A 12 35.43 4.08 -30.03
CA ALA A 12 34.11 4.20 -29.41
C ALA A 12 33.88 3.10 -28.36
N ALA A 13 32.93 3.37 -27.46
CA ALA A 13 32.16 2.43 -26.65
C ALA A 13 32.89 1.39 -25.76
N ASP A 14 32.69 1.51 -24.45
CA ASP A 14 31.81 0.56 -23.75
C ASP A 14 31.13 1.26 -22.56
N ASN A 15 29.82 1.50 -22.68
CA ASN A 15 28.97 1.91 -21.56
C ASN A 15 28.15 0.70 -21.12
N SER A 16 28.80 -0.23 -20.45
CA SER A 16 28.16 -1.38 -19.81
C SER A 16 27.38 -0.95 -18.57
N SER A 17 26.25 -0.28 -18.81
CA SER A 17 25.23 -0.08 -17.78
C SER A 17 24.68 -1.44 -17.36
N ALA A 18 25.11 -1.93 -16.20
CA ALA A 18 24.40 -3.01 -15.52
C ALA A 18 22.97 -2.52 -15.23
N GLY A 19 22.03 -2.93 -16.08
CA GLY A 19 20.61 -2.63 -15.88
C GLY A 19 20.16 -3.15 -14.51
N PRO A 20 19.16 -2.49 -13.88
CA PRO A 20 18.63 -3.00 -12.62
C PRO A 20 18.17 -4.46 -12.81
N PRO A 21 18.41 -5.35 -11.82
CA PRO A 21 17.98 -6.73 -11.93
C PRO A 21 16.49 -6.75 -12.24
N ALA A 22 16.11 -7.50 -13.28
CA ALA A 22 14.74 -7.51 -13.77
C ALA A 22 13.80 -7.89 -12.63
N SER A 23 13.08 -6.89 -12.10
CA SER A 23 12.04 -7.09 -11.11
C SER A 23 11.12 -8.18 -11.65
N SER A 24 10.96 -9.25 -10.88
CA SER A 24 10.07 -10.35 -11.22
C SER A 24 8.63 -9.84 -11.21
N THR A 25 8.22 -9.24 -12.32
CA THR A 25 6.86 -8.80 -12.59
C THR A 25 6.00 -10.05 -12.74
N SER A 26 5.61 -10.60 -11.60
CA SER A 26 4.59 -11.64 -11.52
C SER A 26 3.39 -11.14 -12.34
N SER A 27 3.07 -11.87 -13.40
CA SER A 27 2.05 -11.48 -14.37
C SER A 27 0.74 -11.20 -13.63
N PHE A 28 0.29 -9.94 -13.67
CA PHE A 28 -1.04 -9.57 -13.19
C PHE A 28 -2.05 -10.28 -14.06
N SER A 29 -2.71 -11.31 -13.53
CA SER A 29 -3.86 -11.95 -14.15
C SER A 29 -5.10 -11.23 -13.64
N PRO A 30 -5.82 -10.45 -14.48
CA PRO A 30 -7.04 -9.75 -14.04
C PRO A 30 -8.19 -10.70 -13.68
N LEU A 31 -8.03 -12.01 -13.96
CA LEU A 31 -9.01 -13.07 -13.77
C LEU A 31 -8.62 -14.05 -12.64
N ASP A 32 -7.52 -13.81 -11.94
CA ASP A 32 -7.15 -14.60 -10.77
C ASP A 32 -7.98 -14.13 -9.54
N PRO A 33 -8.92 -14.94 -9.03
CA PRO A 33 -9.75 -14.56 -7.88
C PRO A 33 -8.97 -14.46 -6.57
N SER A 34 -7.72 -14.94 -6.52
CA SER A 34 -6.82 -14.77 -5.37
C SER A 34 -5.98 -13.48 -5.43
N THR A 35 -5.98 -12.77 -6.57
CA THR A 35 -5.33 -11.46 -6.70
C THR A 35 -6.34 -10.34 -6.38
N PRO A 36 -6.05 -9.46 -5.41
CA PRO A 36 -6.92 -8.31 -5.11
C PRO A 36 -7.09 -7.40 -6.34
N PRO A 37 -8.32 -6.95 -6.69
CA PRO A 37 -8.60 -6.21 -7.93
C PRO A 37 -8.19 -4.72 -7.86
N PHE A 38 -7.16 -4.38 -7.08
CA PHE A 38 -6.68 -3.00 -6.89
C PHE A 38 -5.17 -2.96 -6.61
N SER A 39 -4.55 -1.81 -6.90
CA SER A 39 -3.14 -1.58 -6.56
C SER A 39 -2.99 -1.15 -5.10
N SER A 40 -2.61 -2.09 -4.24
CA SER A 40 -2.36 -1.83 -2.81
C SER A 40 -1.32 -0.75 -2.56
N ARG A 41 -0.18 -0.80 -3.25
CA ARG A 41 0.88 0.22 -3.16
C ARG A 41 0.41 1.61 -3.56
N ALA A 42 -0.38 1.74 -4.62
CA ALA A 42 -0.90 3.04 -5.04
C ALA A 42 -1.88 3.61 -4.02
N LEU A 43 -2.76 2.77 -3.44
CA LEU A 43 -3.70 3.19 -2.40
C LEU A 43 -2.98 3.63 -1.12
N GLN A 44 -2.00 2.84 -0.64
CA GLN A 44 -1.18 3.24 0.52
C GLN A 44 -0.43 4.55 0.25
N GLY A 45 0.20 4.70 -0.93
CA GLY A 45 0.90 5.92 -1.32
C GLY A 45 -0.03 7.16 -1.35
N TRP A 46 -1.23 7.04 -1.91
CA TRP A 46 -2.21 8.12 -1.92
C TRP A 46 -2.64 8.53 -0.51
N LEU A 47 -2.99 7.56 0.34
CA LEU A 47 -3.46 7.82 1.71
C LEU A 47 -2.36 8.47 2.56
N LEU A 48 -1.12 7.96 2.47
CA LEU A 48 0.01 8.46 3.23
C LEU A 48 0.49 9.85 2.77
N LEU A 49 0.49 10.13 1.46
CA LEU A 49 1.06 11.36 0.89
C LEU A 49 0.04 12.47 0.60
N CYS A 50 -1.23 12.13 0.35
CA CYS A 50 -2.24 13.09 -0.11
C CYS A 50 -3.40 13.29 0.87
N CYS A 51 -3.69 12.31 1.75
CA CYS A 51 -4.81 12.40 2.69
C CYS A 51 -4.41 12.82 4.11
N GLN A 52 -3.14 12.79 4.51
CA GLN A 52 -2.71 13.23 5.84
C GLN A 52 -2.58 14.76 5.96
N LEU A 53 -2.95 15.32 7.13
CA LEU A 53 -2.65 16.72 7.47
C LEU A 53 -1.52 16.83 8.52
N PRO A 54 -0.62 17.85 8.43
CA PRO A 54 0.52 18.00 9.36
C PRO A 54 0.13 18.18 10.84
N ASN A 55 -1.10 18.55 11.13
CA ASN A 55 -1.65 18.74 12.47
C ASN A 55 -2.67 17.66 12.86
N GLY A 56 -2.55 16.47 12.26
CA GLY A 56 -3.35 15.29 12.56
C GLY A 56 -4.71 15.23 11.86
N GLY A 57 -5.26 14.02 11.78
CA GLY A 57 -6.47 13.70 11.01
C GLY A 57 -6.21 13.58 9.50
N LEU A 58 -7.18 13.01 8.79
CA LEU A 58 -7.12 12.84 7.33
C LEU A 58 -8.27 13.58 6.63
N GLN A 59 -8.00 13.96 5.38
CA GLN A 59 -8.89 14.67 4.44
C GLN A 59 -9.27 13.77 3.26
N ASP A 60 -10.39 14.07 2.60
CA ASP A 60 -10.78 13.54 1.28
C ASP A 60 -9.60 13.53 0.29
N LYS A 61 -9.07 14.72 0.01
CA LYS A 61 -8.00 14.96 -0.97
C LYS A 61 -7.35 16.33 -0.72
N PRO A 62 -6.20 16.65 -1.36
CA PRO A 62 -5.51 17.92 -1.17
C PRO A 62 -6.41 19.16 -1.27
N GLY A 63 -6.24 20.08 -0.32
CA GLY A 63 -7.00 21.32 -0.22
C GLY A 63 -8.38 21.18 0.44
N LYS A 64 -8.63 20.11 1.21
CA LYS A 64 -9.85 19.93 2.01
C LYS A 64 -9.56 20.00 3.51
N GLY A 65 -10.62 20.13 4.30
CA GLY A 65 -10.51 20.00 5.76
C GLY A 65 -10.39 18.54 6.17
N ARG A 66 -9.82 18.29 7.35
CA ARG A 66 -9.99 17.00 8.03
C ARG A 66 -11.38 16.89 8.64
N ASP A 67 -11.85 15.67 8.77
CA ASP A 67 -12.98 15.32 9.62
C ASP A 67 -12.85 13.87 10.13
N HIS A 68 -13.75 13.46 11.02
CA HIS A 68 -13.73 12.11 11.60
C HIS A 68 -14.12 11.01 10.59
N TYR A 69 -14.89 11.34 9.56
CA TYR A 69 -15.33 10.38 8.54
C TYR A 69 -14.15 9.99 7.65
N HIS A 70 -13.46 10.97 7.06
CA HIS A 70 -12.26 10.73 6.25
C HIS A 70 -11.11 10.17 7.09
N THR A 71 -10.94 10.62 8.34
CA THR A 71 -9.97 10.00 9.26
C THR A 71 -10.25 8.52 9.46
N CYS A 72 -11.50 8.13 9.72
CA CYS A 72 -11.89 6.73 9.86
C CYS A 72 -11.65 5.94 8.55
N TYR A 73 -12.29 6.35 7.44
CA TYR A 73 -12.28 5.55 6.21
C TYR A 73 -10.93 5.54 5.48
N CYS A 74 -10.10 6.58 5.61
CA CYS A 74 -8.73 6.54 5.10
C CYS A 74 -7.87 5.54 5.90
N LEU A 75 -8.01 5.47 7.23
CA LEU A 75 -7.28 4.47 8.04
C LEU A 75 -7.80 3.04 7.77
N SER A 76 -9.12 2.86 7.64
CA SER A 76 -9.72 1.58 7.22
C SER A 76 -9.22 1.13 5.85
N GLY A 77 -9.15 2.05 4.88
CA GLY A 77 -8.61 1.79 3.55
C GLY A 77 -7.11 1.48 3.57
N LEU A 78 -6.33 2.15 4.43
CA LEU A 78 -4.90 1.91 4.61
C LEU A 78 -4.65 0.51 5.17
N SER A 79 -5.36 0.13 6.25
CA SER A 79 -5.32 -1.23 6.82
C SER A 79 -5.75 -2.28 5.78
N THR A 80 -6.81 -2.02 5.01
CA THR A 80 -7.25 -2.92 3.93
C THR A 80 -6.14 -3.12 2.88
N ALA A 81 -5.48 -2.05 2.46
CA ALA A 81 -4.39 -2.10 1.49
C ALA A 81 -3.12 -2.79 2.00
N GLN A 82 -2.89 -2.82 3.31
CA GLN A 82 -1.77 -3.50 3.97
C GLN A 82 -2.04 -5.00 4.15
N HIS A 83 -3.25 -5.38 4.57
CA HIS A 83 -3.58 -6.74 5.03
C HIS A 83 -4.38 -7.60 4.05
N TRP A 84 -5.03 -6.97 3.07
CA TRP A 84 -5.80 -7.62 2.01
C TRP A 84 -5.31 -7.20 0.60
N GLY A 85 -4.23 -6.43 0.56
CA GLY A 85 -3.48 -6.07 -0.63
C GLY A 85 -2.38 -7.08 -0.97
N ARG A 86 -1.72 -6.87 -2.12
CA ARG A 86 -0.63 -7.72 -2.61
C ARG A 86 0.76 -7.26 -2.18
N ASP A 87 0.89 -5.97 -1.84
CA ASP A 87 2.17 -5.33 -1.54
C ASP A 87 2.62 -5.45 -0.08
N GLY A 88 1.75 -5.88 0.84
CA GLY A 88 2.01 -5.81 2.28
C GLY A 88 2.15 -4.37 2.77
N LEU A 89 3.02 -4.13 3.75
CA LEU A 89 3.30 -2.80 4.27
C LEU A 89 4.15 -1.95 3.30
N VAL A 90 3.77 -0.68 3.09
CA VAL A 90 4.59 0.34 2.40
C VAL A 90 5.08 1.40 3.39
N GLY A 91 6.40 1.61 3.40
CA GLY A 91 7.07 2.54 4.31
C GLY A 91 7.64 1.84 5.54
N PRO A 92 7.93 2.59 6.63
CA PRO A 92 8.48 2.03 7.86
C PRO A 92 7.39 1.37 8.72
N GLU A 93 7.80 0.64 9.76
CA GLU A 93 6.91 -0.22 10.57
C GLU A 93 5.82 0.55 11.30
N GLU A 94 6.06 1.82 11.64
CA GLU A 94 5.10 2.70 12.32
C GLU A 94 3.87 3.05 11.48
N ASN A 95 3.91 2.79 10.16
CA ASN A 95 2.74 2.91 9.28
C ASN A 95 1.77 1.72 9.41
N LEU A 96 2.16 0.60 10.03
CA LEU A 96 1.36 -0.61 10.11
C LEU A 96 0.14 -0.40 11.02
N LEU A 97 -1.06 -0.53 10.44
CA LEU A 97 -2.30 -0.46 11.20
C LEU A 97 -2.77 -1.84 11.66
N GLU A 98 -3.58 -1.88 12.73
CA GLU A 98 -4.31 -3.08 13.13
C GLU A 98 -5.21 -3.57 11.98
N ARG A 99 -5.29 -4.88 11.79
CA ARG A 99 -6.04 -5.49 10.69
C ARG A 99 -7.55 -5.28 10.86
N THR A 100 -8.17 -4.61 9.90
CA THR A 100 -9.63 -4.49 9.85
C THR A 100 -10.27 -5.71 9.19
N ASN A 101 -11.42 -6.12 9.71
CA ASN A 101 -12.30 -7.06 9.05
C ASN A 101 -12.98 -6.35 7.85
N PRO A 102 -12.85 -6.88 6.62
CA PRO A 102 -13.29 -6.17 5.41
C PRO A 102 -14.81 -6.16 5.21
N LEU A 103 -15.58 -6.95 5.97
CA LEU A 103 -17.04 -7.01 5.88
C LEU A 103 -17.73 -5.95 6.76
N VAL A 104 -17.20 -5.73 7.98
CA VAL A 104 -17.86 -4.87 9.00
C VAL A 104 -17.03 -3.66 9.45
N ASN A 105 -15.81 -3.50 8.94
CA ASN A 105 -14.92 -2.38 9.24
C ASN A 105 -14.69 -2.11 10.75
N VAL A 106 -14.54 -3.18 11.53
CA VAL A 106 -13.96 -3.15 12.88
C VAL A 106 -12.69 -3.99 12.89
N THR A 107 -11.88 -3.91 13.95
CA THR A 107 -10.64 -4.71 13.99
C THR A 107 -10.96 -6.20 14.10
N GLU A 108 -10.10 -7.04 13.52
CA GLU A 108 -10.36 -8.47 13.40
C GLU A 108 -10.48 -9.16 14.78
N GLU A 109 -9.69 -8.71 15.77
CA GLU A 109 -9.82 -9.15 17.18
C GLU A 109 -11.25 -8.92 17.71
N ARG A 110 -11.79 -7.70 17.49
CA ARG A 110 -13.13 -7.32 17.98
C ARG A 110 -14.23 -8.10 17.28
N TYR A 111 -14.09 -8.33 15.98
CA TYR A 111 -15.01 -9.16 15.21
C TYR A 111 -15.02 -10.62 15.70
N LEU A 112 -13.85 -11.25 15.85
CA LEU A 112 -13.73 -12.63 16.31
C LEU A 112 -14.28 -12.80 17.74
N LYS A 113 -13.99 -11.85 18.63
CA LYS A 113 -14.54 -11.83 19.99
C LYS A 113 -16.07 -11.73 19.99
N TRP A 114 -16.65 -10.92 19.11
CA TRP A 114 -18.10 -10.82 18.97
C TRP A 114 -18.72 -12.12 18.43
N MET A 115 -18.14 -12.72 17.39
CA MET A 115 -18.60 -14.00 16.84
C MET A 115 -18.60 -15.12 17.88
N ALA A 116 -17.57 -15.20 18.73
CA ALA A 116 -17.49 -16.18 19.82
C ALA A 116 -18.63 -16.00 20.85
N MET A 117 -18.96 -14.76 21.22
CA MET A 117 -20.08 -14.48 22.13
C MET A 117 -21.44 -14.86 21.52
N VAL A 118 -21.63 -14.63 20.22
CA VAL A 118 -22.86 -15.02 19.50
C VAL A 118 -23.02 -16.54 19.46
N ALA A 119 -21.93 -17.28 19.21
CA ALA A 119 -21.95 -18.75 19.19
C ALA A 119 -22.31 -19.34 20.55
N ALA A 120 -21.69 -18.85 21.64
CA ALA A 120 -22.00 -19.29 23.01
C ALA A 120 -23.47 -19.06 23.38
N ALA A 121 -23.99 -17.86 23.10
CA ALA A 121 -25.40 -17.52 23.33
C ALA A 121 -26.37 -18.25 22.38
N GLY A 122 -25.89 -18.94 21.35
CA GLY A 122 -26.69 -19.89 20.55
C GLY A 122 -26.91 -21.19 21.31
N SER A 123 -25.83 -21.79 21.79
CA SER A 123 -25.86 -23.08 22.50
C SER A 123 -26.72 -23.06 23.78
N GLU A 124 -26.72 -21.96 24.54
CA GLU A 124 -27.56 -21.79 25.74
C GLU A 124 -29.07 -21.70 25.48
N ARG A 125 -29.49 -21.54 24.22
CA ARG A 125 -30.92 -21.49 23.83
C ARG A 125 -31.46 -22.79 23.23
N GLU A 126 -30.58 -23.77 23.01
CA GLU A 126 -30.92 -25.10 22.50
C GLU A 126 -30.88 -26.19 23.60
N SER A 127 -30.53 -25.79 24.84
CA SER A 127 -30.45 -26.62 26.06
C SER A 127 -31.58 -26.31 27.05
#